data_AF-A0A3D6F013-F1
#
_entry.id   AF-A0A3D6F013-F1
#
_cell.length_a   1.000
_cell.length_b   1.000
_cell.length_c   1.000
_cell.angle_alpha   90.00
_cell.angle_beta   90.00
_cell.angle_gamma   90.00
#
_symmetry.space_group_name_H-M   'P 1'
#
loop_
_entity.id
_entity.type
_entity.pdbx_description
1 polymer ?
#
loop_
_entity_poly.entity_id
_entity_poly.type
_entity_poly.pdbx_seq_one_letter_code
_entity_poly.pdbx_strand_id
1 'polypeptide(L)'
;MRFGFIVICCFWAALLLSCKEVTYPKTQPAGIAALQQLPQSICGEYLIRDKATGEIGDTIIIETWGYRTKDATGREWLGAGHISDTLVVKQYENYYFINFKEGDQWILRLLNVKNPNRLELLSINLEDDVVREEIIKKLGKKFNVKTNKQNDYVFYQINPTPAQLMSLIKENYFTGVELIRKRSN
;
A
#
# COMPACT_ATOMS: atom_id res chain seq x y z
N MET A 1 31.24 -39.13 -13.27
CA MET A 1 30.93 -37.90 -14.05
C MET A 1 29.46 -37.91 -14.43
N ARG A 2 28.78 -36.76 -14.37
CA ARG A 2 27.31 -36.51 -14.51
C ARG A 2 26.52 -36.31 -13.20
N PHE A 3 27.06 -35.52 -12.26
CA PHE A 3 26.26 -34.83 -11.24
C PHE A 3 25.99 -33.35 -11.60
N GLY A 4 26.37 -32.92 -12.81
CA GLY A 4 26.38 -31.50 -13.21
C GLY A 4 25.10 -30.94 -13.82
N PHE A 5 24.03 -31.72 -13.97
CA PHE A 5 22.80 -31.25 -14.64
C PHE A 5 21.61 -30.98 -13.71
N ILE A 6 21.65 -31.43 -12.45
CA ILE A 6 20.53 -31.24 -11.51
C ILE A 6 20.63 -29.88 -10.76
N VAL A 7 21.79 -29.22 -10.78
CA VAL A 7 22.01 -27.96 -10.06
C VAL A 7 21.51 -26.72 -10.83
N ILE A 8 21.20 -26.85 -12.13
CA ILE A 8 20.81 -25.70 -12.97
C ILE A 8 19.31 -25.35 -12.85
N CYS A 9 18.43 -26.29 -12.46
CA CYS A 9 17.00 -26.02 -12.34
C CYS A 9 16.59 -25.32 -11.03
N CYS A 10 17.37 -25.45 -9.95
CA CYS A 10 17.04 -24.78 -8.68
C CYS A 10 17.43 -23.29 -8.65
N PHE A 11 18.26 -22.81 -9.60
CA PHE A 11 18.68 -21.41 -9.66
C PHE A 11 17.67 -20.50 -10.40
N TRP A 12 16.69 -21.08 -11.10
CA TRP A 12 15.65 -20.34 -11.83
C TRP A 12 14.35 -20.13 -11.03
N ALA A 13 14.18 -20.83 -9.91
CA ALA A 13 12.98 -20.68 -9.06
C ALA A 13 13.03 -19.46 -8.12
N ALA A 14 14.18 -18.79 -8.00
CA ALA A 14 14.35 -17.60 -7.14
C ALA A 14 14.09 -16.26 -7.85
N LEU A 15 13.67 -16.27 -9.13
CA LEU A 15 13.66 -15.05 -9.95
C LEU A 15 12.39 -14.18 -9.90
N LEU A 16 11.28 -14.55 -9.23
CA LEU A 16 10.01 -13.87 -9.51
C LEU A 16 9.07 -13.50 -8.35
N LEU A 17 9.48 -13.58 -7.09
CA LEU A 17 8.76 -12.87 -6.01
C LEU A 17 9.49 -11.59 -5.63
N SER A 18 9.82 -10.80 -6.65
CA SER A 18 10.23 -9.43 -6.35
C SER A 18 8.99 -8.59 -6.06
N CYS A 19 8.87 -8.11 -4.83
CA CYS A 19 7.87 -7.12 -4.44
C CYS A 19 8.19 -5.78 -5.11
N LYS A 20 7.23 -5.23 -5.86
CA LYS A 20 7.44 -4.04 -6.68
C LYS A 20 6.51 -2.94 -6.20
N GLU A 21 7.08 -1.79 -5.86
CA GLU A 21 6.34 -0.71 -5.23
C GLU A 21 6.73 0.65 -5.84
N VAL A 22 5.74 1.55 -5.95
CA VAL A 22 6.02 2.98 -6.11
C VAL A 22 6.39 3.54 -4.74
N THR A 23 7.55 4.19 -4.66
CA THR A 23 8.05 4.75 -3.40
C THR A 23 8.31 6.24 -3.48
N TYR A 24 8.57 6.82 -2.32
CA TYR A 24 8.78 8.24 -2.12
C TYR A 24 10.02 8.47 -1.25
N PRO A 25 10.79 9.55 -1.49
CA PRO A 25 11.97 9.86 -0.67
C PRO A 25 11.62 10.38 0.73
N LYS A 26 10.37 10.82 0.93
CA LYS A 26 9.85 11.34 2.19
C LYS A 26 8.37 11.00 2.32
N THR A 27 7.86 11.07 3.55
CA THR A 27 6.45 10.87 3.85
C THR A 27 5.56 11.84 3.06
N GLN A 28 4.47 11.30 2.53
CA GLN A 28 3.52 11.99 1.70
C GLN A 28 2.20 12.26 2.44
N PRO A 29 1.51 13.38 2.12
CA PRO A 29 2.00 14.45 1.26
C PRO A 29 3.14 15.22 1.94
N ALA A 30 4.06 15.76 1.15
CA ALA A 30 5.18 16.55 1.64
C ALA A 30 4.69 17.83 2.36
N GLY A 31 5.31 18.17 3.50
CA GLY A 31 4.99 19.39 4.25
C GLY A 31 3.72 19.33 5.10
N ILE A 32 2.95 18.24 5.02
CA ILE A 32 1.80 18.01 5.90
C ILE A 32 2.27 17.34 7.19
N ALA A 33 1.71 17.77 8.32
CA ALA A 33 2.01 17.25 9.65
C ALA A 33 1.49 15.81 9.82
N ALA A 34 2.21 15.01 10.60
CA ALA A 34 1.80 13.67 10.98
C ALA A 34 0.71 13.72 12.06
N LEU A 35 -0.25 12.81 11.98
CA LEU A 35 -1.19 12.55 13.06
C LEU A 35 -0.48 11.83 14.20
N GLN A 36 -0.81 12.22 15.44
CA GLN A 36 -0.41 11.47 16.64
C GLN A 36 -1.33 10.27 16.88
N GLN A 37 -2.58 10.38 16.44
CA GLN A 37 -3.60 9.34 16.56
C GLN A 37 -4.60 9.44 15.41
N LEU A 38 -5.17 8.30 15.02
CA LEU A 38 -6.30 8.24 14.09
C LEU A 38 -7.58 8.71 14.79
N PRO A 39 -8.47 9.45 14.10
CA PRO A 39 -9.70 9.93 14.71
C PRO A 39 -10.70 8.79 14.93
N GLN A 40 -11.47 8.92 16.01
CA GLN A 40 -12.47 7.92 16.42
C GLN A 40 -13.51 7.62 15.34
N SER A 41 -13.77 8.57 14.44
CA SER A 41 -14.75 8.45 13.35
C SER A 41 -14.42 7.34 12.33
N ILE A 42 -13.15 6.94 12.22
CA ILE A 42 -12.70 5.87 11.30
C ILE A 42 -12.19 4.63 12.04
N CYS A 43 -12.09 4.69 13.37
CA CYS A 43 -11.69 3.53 14.16
C CYS A 43 -12.80 2.48 14.13
N GLY A 44 -12.47 1.19 14.04
CA GLY A 44 -13.44 0.10 13.98
C GLY A 44 -12.92 -1.12 13.24
N GLU A 45 -13.75 -2.17 13.16
CA GLU A 45 -13.46 -3.37 12.38
C GLU A 45 -14.07 -3.26 10.98
N TYR A 46 -13.27 -3.54 9.96
CA TYR A 46 -13.65 -3.47 8.56
C TYR A 46 -13.32 -4.77 7.83
N LEU A 47 -14.29 -5.29 7.11
CA LEU A 47 -14.13 -6.44 6.23
C LEU A 47 -13.60 -5.97 4.88
N ILE A 48 -12.52 -6.59 4.40
CA ILE A 48 -12.03 -6.38 3.03
C ILE A 48 -12.99 -7.10 2.08
N ARG A 49 -13.52 -6.36 1.11
CA ARG A 49 -14.38 -6.90 0.06
C ARG A 49 -13.73 -6.70 -1.30
N ASP A 50 -13.57 -7.80 -2.04
CA ASP A 50 -13.22 -7.73 -3.45
C ASP A 50 -14.41 -7.15 -4.23
N LYS A 51 -14.16 -6.10 -5.02
CA LYS A 51 -15.23 -5.41 -5.76
C LYS A 51 -15.74 -6.21 -6.96
N ALA A 52 -14.90 -7.05 -7.56
CA ALA A 52 -15.20 -7.83 -8.75
C ALA A 52 -15.95 -9.12 -8.40
N THR A 53 -15.49 -9.88 -7.40
CA THR A 53 -16.09 -11.16 -6.99
C THR A 53 -17.12 -10.98 -5.89
N GLY A 54 -17.02 -9.92 -5.10
CA GLY A 54 -17.85 -9.70 -3.92
C GLY A 54 -17.43 -10.52 -2.70
N GLU A 55 -16.35 -11.29 -2.81
CA GLU A 55 -15.81 -12.12 -1.73
C GLU A 55 -15.35 -11.26 -0.56
N ILE A 56 -15.59 -11.78 0.64
CA ILE A 56 -15.16 -11.17 1.90
C ILE A 56 -13.90 -11.88 2.34
N GLY A 57 -12.81 -11.12 2.45
CA GLY A 57 -11.53 -11.60 2.93
C GLY A 57 -11.25 -11.19 4.37
N ASP A 58 -10.02 -10.78 4.60
CA ASP A 58 -9.49 -10.40 5.91
C ASP A 58 -10.24 -9.23 6.57
N THR A 59 -10.05 -9.11 7.87
CA THR A 59 -10.53 -7.97 8.66
C THR A 59 -9.38 -7.03 8.96
N ILE A 60 -9.55 -5.74 8.67
CA ILE A 60 -8.68 -4.66 9.14
C ILE A 60 -9.35 -4.02 10.35
N ILE A 61 -8.63 -3.93 11.46
CA ILE A 61 -9.05 -3.24 12.67
C ILE A 61 -8.26 -1.94 12.75
N ILE A 62 -8.96 -0.81 12.71
CA ILE A 62 -8.40 0.52 12.83
C ILE A 62 -8.61 1.00 14.26
N GLU A 63 -7.54 1.39 14.93
CA GLU A 63 -7.55 1.89 16.30
C GLU A 63 -6.88 3.27 16.35
N THR A 64 -7.05 4.01 17.44
CA THR A 64 -6.48 5.37 17.54
C THR A 64 -4.96 5.37 17.39
N TRP A 65 -4.30 4.30 17.81
CA TRP A 65 -2.85 4.14 17.74
C TRP A 65 -2.33 3.57 16.39
N GLY A 66 -3.21 3.10 15.49
CA GLY A 66 -2.77 2.44 14.26
C GLY A 66 -3.76 1.40 13.72
N TYR A 67 -3.25 0.25 13.30
CA TYR A 67 -4.09 -0.83 12.77
C TYR A 67 -3.54 -2.21 13.10
N ARG A 68 -4.39 -3.22 12.97
CA ARG A 68 -4.00 -4.65 12.92
C ARG A 68 -4.92 -5.40 11.98
N THR A 69 -4.51 -6.60 11.55
CA THR A 69 -5.32 -7.43 10.67
C THR A 69 -5.61 -8.80 11.28
N LYS A 70 -6.75 -9.37 10.88
CA LYS A 70 -7.11 -10.76 11.15
C LYS A 70 -7.44 -11.45 9.84
N ASP A 71 -7.02 -12.69 9.70
CA ASP A 71 -7.42 -13.54 8.58
C ASP A 71 -8.93 -13.83 8.65
N ALA A 72 -9.48 -14.48 7.61
CA ALA A 72 -10.89 -14.89 7.57
C ALA A 72 -11.29 -15.82 8.74
N THR A 73 -10.33 -16.47 9.40
CA THR A 73 -10.56 -17.33 10.58
C THR A 73 -10.46 -16.58 11.91
N GLY A 74 -10.17 -15.27 11.88
CA GLY A 74 -10.05 -14.41 13.04
C GLY A 74 -8.67 -14.41 13.70
N ARG A 75 -7.66 -15.05 13.10
CA ARG A 75 -6.29 -15.10 13.63
C ARG A 75 -5.49 -13.88 13.16
N GLU A 76 -4.72 -13.28 14.05
CA GLU A 76 -3.79 -12.21 13.69
C GLU A 76 -2.66 -12.78 12.83
N TRP A 77 -2.39 -12.17 11.67
CA TRP A 77 -1.48 -12.78 10.68
C TRP A 77 -0.41 -11.83 10.12
N LEU A 78 -0.70 -10.53 9.98
CA LEU A 78 0.29 -9.50 9.55
C LEU A 78 0.79 -8.62 10.69
N GLY A 79 0.42 -8.93 11.94
CA GLY A 79 0.75 -8.11 13.11
C GLY A 79 0.04 -6.76 13.15
N ALA A 80 0.49 -5.89 14.05
CA ALA A 80 -0.05 -4.55 14.25
C ALA A 80 0.93 -3.48 13.75
N GLY A 81 0.41 -2.49 13.02
CA GLY A 81 1.13 -1.28 12.65
C GLY A 81 0.78 -0.15 13.62
N HIS A 82 1.75 0.32 14.40
CA HIS A 82 1.60 1.45 15.32
C HIS A 82 2.16 2.73 14.73
N ILE A 83 1.43 3.84 14.84
CA ILE A 83 1.91 5.17 14.44
C ILE A 83 3.25 5.43 15.13
N SER A 84 4.29 5.70 14.33
CA SER A 84 5.68 5.76 14.77
C SER A 84 6.55 6.37 13.67
N ASP A 85 7.87 6.38 13.86
CA ASP A 85 8.84 6.83 12.87
C ASP A 85 8.92 5.94 11.62
N THR A 86 8.33 4.73 11.65
CA THR A 86 8.26 3.81 10.50
C THR A 86 6.85 3.67 9.93
N LEU A 87 5.83 4.16 10.64
CA LEU A 87 4.45 4.25 10.17
C LEU A 87 3.89 5.65 10.44
N VAL A 88 3.89 6.49 9.41
CA VAL A 88 3.44 7.88 9.52
C VAL A 88 2.10 8.04 8.80
N VAL A 89 1.08 8.43 9.56
CA VAL A 89 -0.22 8.78 8.98
C VAL A 89 -0.37 10.29 8.88
N LYS A 90 -0.86 10.77 7.74
CA LYS A 90 -1.23 12.19 7.54
C LYS A 90 -2.65 12.29 7.05
N GLN A 91 -3.34 13.36 7.40
CA GLN A 91 -4.65 13.68 6.82
C GLN A 91 -4.52 14.89 5.90
N TYR A 92 -5.01 14.75 4.67
CA TYR A 92 -5.05 15.85 3.71
C TYR A 92 -6.25 15.67 2.78
N GLU A 93 -7.07 16.71 2.66
CA GLU A 93 -8.41 16.63 2.06
C GLU A 93 -9.22 15.45 2.68
N ASN A 94 -9.82 14.58 1.85
CA ASN A 94 -10.65 13.45 2.30
C ASN A 94 -9.89 12.12 2.44
N TYR A 95 -8.55 12.18 2.47
CA TYR A 95 -7.70 11.00 2.49
C TYR A 95 -6.83 10.96 3.74
N TYR A 96 -6.63 9.75 4.26
CA TYR A 96 -5.51 9.45 5.13
C TYR A 96 -4.40 8.82 4.30
N PHE A 97 -3.21 9.41 4.38
CA PHE A 97 -2.01 8.96 3.70
C PHE A 97 -1.20 8.15 4.70
N ILE A 98 -1.16 6.84 4.50
CA ILE A 98 -0.47 5.89 5.37
C ILE A 98 0.89 5.61 4.75
N ASN A 99 1.94 6.09 5.39
CA ASN A 99 3.31 5.98 4.91
C ASN A 99 4.07 4.91 5.71
N PHE A 100 4.54 3.88 5.02
CA PHE A 100 5.34 2.81 5.59
C PHE A 100 6.80 3.03 5.21
N LYS A 101 7.71 2.93 6.17
CA LYS A 101 9.14 3.00 5.90
C LYS A 101 9.68 1.61 5.56
N GLU A 102 10.28 1.48 4.39
CA GLU A 102 10.96 0.27 3.92
C GLU A 102 12.39 0.65 3.50
N GLY A 103 13.38 0.28 4.30
CA GLY A 103 14.74 0.82 4.17
C GLY A 103 14.77 2.36 4.20
N ASP A 104 15.33 2.96 3.16
CA ASP A 104 15.39 4.42 2.97
C ASP A 104 14.23 4.95 2.09
N GLN A 105 13.20 4.14 1.88
CA GLN A 105 12.07 4.43 1.01
C GLN A 105 10.79 4.53 1.83
N TRP A 106 9.85 5.34 1.35
CA TRP A 106 8.49 5.39 1.88
C TRP A 106 7.52 4.79 0.87
N ILE A 107 6.75 3.81 1.31
CA ILE A 107 5.62 3.23 0.56
C ILE A 107 4.35 3.94 1.01
N LEU A 108 3.45 4.23 0.07
CA LEU A 108 2.19 4.94 0.36
C LEU A 108 0.99 4.03 0.11
N ARG A 109 0.06 4.04 1.07
CA ARG A 109 -1.32 3.59 0.92
C ARG A 109 -2.25 4.74 1.25
N LEU A 110 -3.42 4.76 0.62
CA LEU A 110 -4.44 5.76 0.90
C LEU A 110 -5.65 5.09 1.52
N LEU A 111 -6.19 5.71 2.55
CA LEU A 111 -7.52 5.39 3.07
C LEU A 111 -8.46 6.53 2.66
N ASN A 112 -9.36 6.23 1.73
CA ASN A 112 -10.40 7.17 1.30
C ASN A 112 -11.66 6.94 2.14
N VAL A 113 -12.12 7.96 2.84
CA VAL A 113 -13.35 7.86 3.64
C VAL A 113 -14.55 8.22 2.76
N LYS A 114 -15.33 7.23 2.32
CA LYS A 114 -16.62 7.50 1.65
C LYS A 114 -17.68 7.90 2.66
N ASN A 115 -17.73 7.16 3.76
CA ASN A 115 -18.52 7.44 4.96
C ASN A 115 -17.98 6.59 6.13
N PRO A 116 -18.42 6.81 7.38
CA PRO A 116 -17.89 6.07 8.55
C PRO A 116 -17.99 4.53 8.44
N ASN A 117 -18.93 4.03 7.62
CA ASN A 117 -19.16 2.60 7.43
C ASN A 117 -18.50 2.02 6.17
N ARG A 118 -17.89 2.85 5.31
CA ARG A 118 -17.32 2.44 4.03
C ARG A 118 -16.07 3.25 3.71
N LEU A 119 -14.94 2.55 3.66
CA LEU A 119 -13.65 3.12 3.29
C LEU A 119 -13.14 2.44 2.03
N GLU A 120 -12.16 3.04 1.36
CA GLU A 120 -11.38 2.38 0.31
C GLU A 120 -9.91 2.39 0.70
N LEU A 121 -9.27 1.24 0.63
CA LEU A 121 -7.82 1.13 0.77
C LEU A 121 -7.22 1.09 -0.63
N LEU A 122 -6.39 2.07 -0.96
CA LEU A 122 -5.86 2.27 -2.30
C LEU A 122 -4.33 2.27 -2.31
N SER A 123 -3.76 1.76 -3.40
CA SER A 123 -2.33 1.76 -3.72
C SER A 123 -2.13 1.90 -5.23
N ILE A 124 -0.90 2.15 -5.67
CA ILE A 124 -0.57 1.96 -7.09
C ILE A 124 -0.20 0.48 -7.25
N ASN A 125 -1.08 -0.29 -7.90
CA ASN A 125 -0.86 -1.73 -8.10
C ASN A 125 0.18 -1.99 -9.20
N LEU A 126 1.27 -2.68 -8.86
CA LEU A 126 2.35 -3.09 -9.78
C LEU A 126 2.55 -4.63 -9.86
N GLU A 127 1.58 -5.41 -9.38
CA GLU A 127 1.65 -6.87 -9.31
C GLU A 127 1.74 -7.50 -10.70
N ASP A 128 0.88 -7.06 -11.63
CA ASP A 128 0.90 -7.50 -13.03
C ASP A 128 2.01 -6.80 -13.83
N ASP A 129 2.75 -7.59 -14.61
CA ASP A 129 3.92 -7.12 -15.36
C ASP A 129 3.57 -6.12 -16.47
N VAL A 130 2.49 -6.38 -17.23
CA VAL A 130 2.07 -5.54 -18.36
C VAL A 130 1.49 -4.23 -17.84
N VAL A 131 0.62 -4.31 -16.84
CA VAL A 131 0.03 -3.14 -16.17
C VAL A 131 1.12 -2.29 -15.53
N ARG A 132 2.11 -2.91 -14.87
CA ARG A 132 3.25 -2.21 -14.28
C ARG A 132 4.01 -1.41 -15.32
N GLU A 133 4.42 -2.02 -16.43
CA GLU A 133 5.19 -1.31 -17.46
C GLU A 133 4.44 -0.08 -17.98
N GLU A 134 3.12 -0.21 -18.18
CA GLU A 134 2.27 0.90 -18.59
C GLU A 134 2.21 2.01 -17.53
N ILE A 135 2.01 1.66 -16.26
CA ILE A 135 1.99 2.62 -15.14
C ILE A 135 3.32 3.35 -15.02
N ILE A 136 4.45 2.62 -15.04
CA ILE A 136 5.78 3.23 -14.93
C ILE A 136 6.06 4.15 -16.12
N LYS A 137 5.69 3.75 -17.34
CA LYS A 137 5.80 4.62 -18.52
C LYS A 137 4.96 5.89 -18.40
N LYS A 138 3.73 5.79 -17.86
CA LYS A 138 2.86 6.95 -17.62
C LYS A 138 3.43 7.87 -16.53
N LEU A 139 3.95 7.31 -15.44
CA LEU A 139 4.62 8.08 -14.38
C LEU A 139 5.88 8.78 -14.88
N GLY A 140 6.68 8.13 -15.74
CA GLY A 140 7.88 8.70 -16.35
C GLY A 140 7.64 9.91 -17.23
N LYS A 141 6.41 10.11 -17.72
CA LYS A 141 6.00 11.34 -18.44
C LYS A 141 5.75 12.52 -17.50
N LYS A 142 5.49 12.26 -16.22
CA LYS A 142 5.13 13.27 -15.20
C LYS A 142 6.26 13.54 -14.22
N PHE A 143 7.11 12.55 -13.96
CA PHE A 143 8.15 12.58 -12.95
C PHE A 143 9.45 11.95 -13.45
N ASN A 144 10.55 12.35 -12.83
CA ASN A 144 11.79 11.58 -12.91
C ASN A 144 11.66 10.34 -12.01
N VAL A 145 11.40 9.18 -12.61
CA VAL A 145 11.26 7.89 -11.91
C VAL A 145 12.66 7.29 -11.72
N LYS A 146 13.06 7.07 -10.47
CA LYS A 146 14.31 6.37 -10.14
C LYS A 146 14.00 4.92 -9.78
N THR A 147 14.66 3.98 -10.44
CA THR A 147 14.52 2.55 -10.12
C THR A 147 15.63 2.12 -9.17
N ASN A 148 15.27 1.67 -7.98
CA ASN A 148 16.20 1.11 -6.99
C ASN A 148 15.85 -0.36 -6.77
N LYS A 149 16.85 -1.25 -6.87
CA LYS A 149 16.69 -2.67 -6.53
C LYS A 149 17.36 -2.91 -5.19
N GLN A 150 16.62 -3.43 -4.22
CA GLN A 150 17.13 -3.73 -2.88
C GLN A 150 16.60 -5.09 -2.44
N ASN A 151 17.50 -6.05 -2.24
CA ASN A 151 17.13 -7.45 -1.98
C ASN A 151 16.14 -7.95 -3.07
N ASP A 152 15.01 -8.52 -2.64
CA ASP A 152 13.91 -8.93 -3.51
C ASP A 152 12.92 -7.78 -3.82
N TYR A 153 13.22 -6.52 -3.52
CA TYR A 153 12.33 -5.40 -3.82
C TYR A 153 12.81 -4.59 -5.02
N VAL A 154 11.87 -4.20 -5.90
CA VAL A 154 12.08 -3.15 -6.90
C VAL A 154 11.24 -1.93 -6.53
N PHE A 155 11.91 -0.84 -6.24
CA PHE A 155 11.29 0.44 -5.92
C PHE A 155 11.36 1.40 -7.09
N TYR A 156 10.21 1.92 -7.50
CA TYR A 156 10.08 2.98 -8.48
C TYR A 156 9.82 4.30 -7.75
N GLN A 157 10.90 4.99 -7.39
CA GLN A 157 10.83 6.19 -6.56
C GLN A 157 10.41 7.41 -7.40
N ILE A 158 9.39 8.11 -6.93
CA ILE A 158 8.94 9.41 -7.44
C ILE A 158 8.92 10.45 -6.32
N ASN A 159 9.00 11.74 -6.67
CA ASN A 159 8.99 12.83 -5.68
C ASN A 159 7.95 13.90 -6.06
N PRO A 160 6.65 13.60 -5.96
CA PRO A 160 5.60 14.54 -6.29
C PRO A 160 5.50 15.64 -5.23
N THR A 161 5.08 16.83 -5.67
CA THR A 161 4.47 17.83 -4.78
C THR A 161 3.08 17.35 -4.31
N PRO A 162 2.51 17.91 -3.22
CA PRO A 162 1.14 17.57 -2.80
C PRO A 162 0.11 17.71 -3.92
N ALA A 163 0.17 18.79 -4.71
CA ALA A 163 -0.73 18.99 -5.85
C ALA A 163 -0.59 17.89 -6.93
N GLN A 164 0.65 17.50 -7.25
CA GLN A 164 0.89 16.41 -8.20
C GLN A 164 0.43 15.05 -7.67
N LEU A 165 0.61 14.78 -6.38
CA LEU A 165 0.11 13.56 -5.74
C LEU A 165 -1.41 13.50 -5.80
N MET A 166 -2.10 14.62 -5.52
CA MET A 166 -3.55 14.70 -5.68
C MET A 166 -4.00 14.51 -7.13
N SER A 167 -3.21 14.98 -8.11
CA SER A 167 -3.47 14.70 -9.54
C SER A 167 -3.44 13.20 -9.83
N LEU A 168 -2.46 12.46 -9.30
CA LEU A 168 -2.38 11.00 -9.48
C LEU A 168 -3.61 10.28 -8.92
N ILE A 169 -4.11 10.72 -7.78
CA ILE A 169 -5.34 10.18 -7.17
C ILE A 169 -6.54 10.43 -8.10
N LYS A 170 -6.70 11.67 -8.59
CA LYS A 170 -7.80 12.05 -9.49
C LYS A 170 -7.74 11.36 -10.85
N GLU A 171 -6.54 11.02 -11.31
CA GLU A 171 -6.29 10.31 -12.56
C GLU A 171 -6.37 8.77 -12.40
N ASN A 172 -6.84 8.26 -11.26
CA ASN A 172 -7.03 6.84 -10.97
C ASN A 172 -5.76 5.97 -11.03
N TYR A 173 -4.58 6.55 -10.71
CA TYR A 173 -3.38 5.72 -10.51
C TYR A 173 -3.49 4.86 -9.25
N PHE A 174 -4.23 5.34 -8.25
CA PHE A 174 -4.49 4.62 -7.01
C PHE A 174 -5.77 3.80 -7.14
N THR A 175 -5.64 2.48 -7.05
CA THR A 175 -6.74 1.51 -7.12
C THR A 175 -6.69 0.60 -5.89
N GLY A 176 -7.77 -0.13 -5.62
CA GLY A 176 -7.77 -1.06 -4.50
C GLY A 176 -9.16 -1.52 -4.10
N VAL A 177 -9.26 -1.93 -2.83
CA VAL A 177 -10.38 -2.70 -2.29
C VAL A 177 -11.31 -1.85 -1.44
N GLU A 178 -12.54 -2.33 -1.28
CA GLU A 178 -13.50 -1.71 -0.38
C GLU A 178 -13.37 -2.30 1.03
N LEU A 179 -13.47 -1.43 2.02
CA LEU A 179 -13.51 -1.78 3.44
C LEU A 179 -14.91 -1.49 3.98
N ILE A 180 -15.63 -2.53 4.38
CA ILE A 180 -17.00 -2.42 4.90
C ILE A 180 -16.98 -2.61 6.40
N ARG A 181 -17.48 -1.62 7.14
CA ARG A 181 -17.52 -1.68 8.59
C ARG A 181 -18.37 -2.86 9.04
N LYS A 182 -17.80 -3.72 9.86
CA LYS A 182 -18.51 -4.81 10.51
C LYS A 182 -19.47 -4.20 11.51
N ARG A 183 -20.77 -4.51 11.38
CA ARG A 183 -21.77 -4.08 12.35
C ARG A 183 -21.52 -4.86 13.64
N SER A 184 -21.46 -4.15 14.76
CA SER A 184 -21.54 -4.78 16.07
C SER A 184 -22.91 -5.43 16.19
N ASN A 185 -22.94 -6.73 16.45
CA ASN A 185 -24.15 -7.43 16.88
C ASN A 185 -24.51 -6.99 18.31
#